data_AF-A0A9Q6A6K1-F1
#
_entry.id   AF-A0A9Q6A6K1-F1
#
_cell.length_a   1.000
_cell.length_b   1.000
_cell.length_c   1.000
_cell.angle_alpha   90.00
_cell.angle_beta   90.00
_cell.angle_gamma   90.00
#
_symmetry.space_group_name_H-M   'P 1'
#
loop_
_entity.id
_entity.type
_entity.pdbx_description
1 polymer ?
#
loop_
_entity_poly.entity_id
_entity_poly.type
_entity_poly.pdbx_seq_one_letter_code
_entity_poly.pdbx_strand_id
1 'polypeptide(L)'
;MNIQNSHTLTVRWNLSVETMKLAETVLFEKTPDMIKEIRIFVKRNGIEAVRTKRIKRGKGKWIIVQVPGHALYRAECRILNSMNVSLKLAETEDIFLAENGVSDINSFRNAEIHTRWEEQFSAYTCYRTEGKGK
;
A
#
# COMPACT_ATOMS: atom_id res chain seq x y z
N MET A 1 -3.70 36.65 5.21
CA MET A 1 -4.16 35.39 5.84
C MET A 1 -4.48 34.42 4.71
N ASN A 2 -3.50 33.62 4.28
CA ASN A 2 -3.69 32.70 3.15
C ASN A 2 -4.37 31.45 3.69
N ILE A 3 -5.67 31.31 3.40
CA ILE A 3 -6.36 30.04 3.57
C ILE A 3 -5.76 29.12 2.51
N GLN A 4 -4.73 28.34 2.90
CA GLN A 4 -4.30 27.21 2.11
C GLN A 4 -5.52 26.30 1.99
N ASN A 5 -6.19 26.31 0.83
CA ASN A 5 -7.15 25.30 0.47
C ASN A 5 -6.46 23.95 0.69
N SER A 6 -6.84 23.24 1.75
CA SER A 6 -6.27 21.93 2.06
C SER A 6 -6.80 20.97 1.02
N HIS A 7 -6.07 20.84 -0.09
CA HIS A 7 -6.41 19.88 -1.12
C HIS A 7 -6.34 18.48 -0.49
N THR A 8 -7.38 17.69 -0.69
CA THR A 8 -7.46 16.33 -0.15
C THR A 8 -7.17 15.34 -1.26
N LEU A 9 -6.40 14.30 -0.95
CA LEU A 9 -6.23 13.13 -1.79
C LEU A 9 -7.19 12.04 -1.30
N THR A 10 -8.04 11.56 -2.20
CA THR A 10 -8.86 10.38 -1.93
C THR A 10 -8.15 9.15 -2.46
N VAL A 11 -8.12 8.06 -1.71
CA VAL A 11 -7.65 6.76 -2.16
C VAL A 11 -8.84 5.83 -2.12
N ARG A 12 -9.23 5.28 -3.27
CA ARG A 12 -10.34 4.34 -3.44
C ARG A 12 -9.80 3.00 -3.89
N TRP A 13 -10.17 1.94 -3.20
CA TRP A 13 -9.82 0.57 -3.59
C TRP A 13 -11.06 -0.26 -3.79
N ASN A 14 -10.99 -1.19 -4.73
CA ASN A 14 -12.01 -2.19 -5.01
C ASN A 14 -11.34 -3.50 -5.43
N LEU A 15 -10.80 -4.21 -4.44
CA LEU A 15 -10.17 -5.50 -4.58
C LEU A 15 -11.24 -6.58 -4.60
N SER A 16 -11.11 -7.51 -5.54
CA SER A 16 -12.05 -8.63 -5.66
C SER A 16 -12.00 -9.52 -4.40
N VAL A 17 -13.13 -10.13 -4.06
CA VAL A 17 -13.21 -11.10 -2.95
C VAL A 17 -12.30 -12.29 -3.22
N GLU A 18 -12.20 -12.73 -4.46
CA GLU A 18 -11.34 -13.84 -4.89
C GLU A 18 -9.86 -13.52 -4.67
N THR A 19 -9.39 -12.35 -5.10
CA THR A 19 -8.02 -11.88 -4.86
C THR A 19 -7.67 -11.88 -3.37
N MET A 20 -8.58 -11.40 -2.51
CA MET A 20 -8.35 -11.41 -1.07
C MET A 20 -8.30 -12.84 -0.51
N LYS A 21 -9.21 -13.74 -0.91
CA LYS A 21 -9.24 -15.13 -0.44
C LYS A 21 -8.01 -15.93 -0.86
N LEU A 22 -7.55 -15.74 -2.10
CA LEU A 22 -6.34 -16.38 -2.60
C LEU A 22 -5.13 -15.94 -1.76
N ALA A 23 -5.01 -14.63 -1.51
CA ALA A 23 -3.93 -14.09 -0.70
C ALA A 23 -3.97 -14.54 0.76
N GLU A 24 -5.17 -14.68 1.34
CA GLU A 24 -5.34 -15.26 2.68
C GLU A 24 -4.84 -16.71 2.72
N THR A 25 -5.18 -17.51 1.71
CA THR A 25 -4.72 -18.91 1.61
C THR A 25 -3.19 -19.02 1.57
N VAL A 26 -2.51 -18.13 0.85
CA VAL A 26 -1.05 -18.12 0.70
C VAL A 26 -0.31 -17.84 2.01
N LEU A 27 -0.92 -17.10 2.94
CA LEU A 27 -0.28 -16.71 4.19
C LEU A 27 -0.33 -17.78 5.29
N PHE A 28 -0.95 -18.95 5.02
CA PHE A 28 -1.08 -20.10 5.93
C PHE A 28 -1.51 -19.71 7.36
N GLU A 29 -2.41 -18.73 7.46
CA GLU A 29 -2.90 -18.17 8.73
C GLU A 29 -4.43 -18.21 8.75
N LYS A 30 -5.05 -18.09 9.92
CA LYS A 30 -6.51 -17.91 9.98
C LYS A 30 -6.88 -16.49 9.57
N THR A 31 -7.92 -16.33 8.75
CA THR A 31 -8.41 -15.02 8.29
C THR A 31 -8.57 -13.95 9.40
N PRO A 32 -9.07 -14.28 10.62
CA PRO A 32 -9.19 -13.30 11.70
C PRO A 32 -7.86 -12.75 12.21
N ASP A 33 -6.80 -13.56 12.10
CA ASP A 33 -5.46 -13.25 12.60
C ASP A 33 -4.63 -12.47 11.56
N MET A 34 -5.14 -12.33 10.33
CA MET A 34 -4.51 -11.55 9.28
C MET A 34 -4.87 -10.07 9.36
N ILE A 35 -3.86 -9.22 9.15
CA ILE A 35 -4.00 -7.77 9.05
C ILE A 35 -4.03 -7.38 7.58
N LYS A 36 -5.08 -6.69 7.16
CA LYS A 36 -5.16 -6.08 5.82
C LYS A 36 -4.97 -4.58 5.95
N GLU A 37 -4.21 -3.97 5.05
CA GLU A 37 -3.94 -2.55 5.11
C GLU A 37 -3.78 -1.90 3.74
N ILE A 38 -4.10 -0.60 3.70
CA ILE A 38 -3.72 0.32 2.63
C ILE A 38 -2.55 1.15 3.16
N ARG A 39 -1.45 1.18 2.41
CA ARG A 39 -0.30 2.06 2.64
C ARG A 39 -0.27 3.14 1.58
N ILE A 40 -0.02 4.38 1.99
CA ILE A 40 0.22 5.51 1.09
C ILE A 40 1.63 5.99 1.34
N PHE A 41 2.48 5.83 0.33
CA PHE A 41 3.83 6.37 0.28
C PHE A 41 3.74 7.79 -0.26
N VAL A 42 4.42 8.71 0.40
CA VAL A 42 4.55 10.10 -0.02
C VAL A 42 6.03 10.40 -0.11
N LYS A 43 6.53 10.64 -1.32
CA LYS A 43 7.94 10.97 -1.56
C LYS A 43 8.07 12.44 -1.96
N ARG A 44 8.91 13.17 -1.23
CA ARG A 44 9.20 14.59 -1.47
C ARG A 44 10.65 14.87 -1.14
N ASN A 45 11.37 15.52 -2.05
CA ASN A 45 12.77 15.95 -1.85
C ASN A 45 13.68 14.81 -1.33
N GLY A 46 13.49 13.59 -1.85
CA GLY A 46 14.26 12.41 -1.42
C GLY A 46 13.82 11.80 -0.08
N ILE A 47 12.89 12.42 0.64
CA ILE A 47 12.30 11.89 1.87
C ILE A 47 11.03 11.11 1.53
N GLU A 48 10.89 9.92 2.08
CA GLU A 48 9.69 9.09 1.97
C GLU A 48 8.98 9.00 3.33
N ALA A 49 7.67 9.22 3.33
CA ALA A 49 6.81 9.02 4.49
C ALA A 49 5.70 8.03 4.13
N VAL A 50 5.36 7.15 5.06
CA VAL A 50 4.31 6.14 4.87
C VAL A 50 3.16 6.39 5.84
N ARG A 51 1.94 6.43 5.31
CA ARG A 51 0.71 6.40 6.11
C ARG A 51 0.01 5.07 5.90
N THR A 52 -0.43 4.45 6.99
CA THR A 52 -1.06 3.13 6.95
C THR A 52 -2.47 3.18 7.52
N LYS A 53 -3.40 2.49 6.87
CA LYS A 53 -4.79 2.31 7.33
C LYS A 53 -5.16 0.84 7.27
N ARG A 54 -5.54 0.26 8.41
CA ARG A 54 -6.11 -1.09 8.47
C ARG A 54 -7.48 -1.12 7.82
N ILE A 55 -7.74 -2.17 7.03
CA ILE A 55 -8.98 -2.37 6.31
C ILE A 55 -9.61 -3.71 6.69
N LYS A 56 -10.95 -3.77 6.69
CA LYS A 56 -11.69 -5.02 6.93
C LYS A 56 -12.31 -5.59 5.65
N ARG A 57 -12.38 -4.77 4.58
CA ARG A 57 -13.11 -5.07 3.34
C ARG A 57 -12.25 -4.70 2.14
N GLY A 58 -12.42 -5.45 1.05
CA GLY A 58 -11.74 -5.22 -0.23
C GLY A 58 -12.20 -3.96 -0.96
N LYS A 59 -13.30 -3.33 -0.52
CA LYS A 59 -13.75 -2.03 -1.05
C LYS A 59 -13.73 -0.97 0.04
N GLY A 60 -13.26 0.22 -0.30
CA GLY A 60 -13.30 1.36 0.61
C GLY A 60 -12.71 2.64 0.04
N LYS A 61 -12.70 3.66 0.91
CA LYS A 61 -12.10 4.96 0.64
C LYS A 61 -11.30 5.47 1.83
N TRP A 62 -10.28 6.26 1.55
CA TRP A 62 -9.51 6.99 2.55
C TRP A 62 -9.20 8.38 2.03
N ILE A 63 -9.59 9.40 2.78
CA ILE A 63 -9.31 10.80 2.47
C ILE A 63 -8.14 11.23 3.35
N ILE A 64 -7.10 11.78 2.74
CA ILE A 64 -5.95 12.34 3.44
C ILE A 64 -5.69 13.78 2.97
N VAL A 65 -5.20 14.60 3.89
CA VAL A 65 -4.73 15.95 3.57
C VAL A 65 -3.44 15.82 2.76
N GLN A 66 -3.40 16.48 1.60
CA GLN A 66 -2.20 16.49 0.76
C GLN A 66 -1.08 17.25 1.45
N VAL A 67 0.14 16.75 1.27
CA VAL A 67 1.35 17.51 1.63
C VAL A 67 1.54 18.59 0.55
N PRO A 68 1.79 19.86 0.95
CA PRO A 68 2.02 20.93 -0.01
C PRO A 68 3.29 20.71 -0.84
N GLY A 69 3.28 21.14 -2.10
CA GLY A 69 4.42 21.11 -3.02
C GLY A 69 4.49 19.88 -3.93
N HIS A 70 5.63 19.74 -4.61
CA HIS A 70 5.94 18.65 -5.53
C HIS A 70 6.17 17.33 -4.78
N ALA A 71 5.10 16.56 -4.57
CA ALA A 71 5.16 15.25 -3.92
C ALA A 71 4.59 14.16 -4.84
N LEU A 72 5.26 13.01 -4.82
CA LEU A 72 4.83 11.76 -5.46
C LEU A 72 4.06 10.93 -4.46
N TYR A 73 2.95 10.33 -4.90
CA TYR A 73 2.10 9.47 -4.08
C TYR A 73 1.97 8.10 -4.73
N ARG A 74 2.11 7.05 -3.93
CA ARG A 74 1.84 5.67 -4.34
C ARG A 74 0.97 5.01 -3.27
N ALA A 75 -0.06 4.28 -3.68
CA ALA A 75 -0.83 3.45 -2.75
C ALA A 75 -0.55 1.97 -2.98
N GLU A 76 -0.42 1.22 -1.90
CA GLU A 76 -0.31 -0.24 -1.90
C GLU A 76 -1.41 -0.83 -1.03
N CYS A 77 -1.97 -1.97 -1.44
CA CYS A 77 -2.73 -2.83 -0.55
C CYS A 77 -1.92 -4.06 -0.18
N ARG A 78 -1.84 -4.35 1.11
CA ARG A 78 -1.12 -5.51 1.63
C ARG A 78 -1.96 -6.32 2.60
N ILE A 79 -1.62 -7.59 2.72
CA ILE A 79 -2.09 -8.49 3.77
C ILE A 79 -0.87 -9.03 4.53
N LEU A 80 -0.99 -9.17 5.85
CA LEU A 80 0.06 -9.62 6.74
C LEU A 80 -0.49 -10.71 7.65
N ASN A 81 0.32 -11.72 7.96
CA ASN A 81 0.01 -12.68 9.02
C ASN A 81 0.58 -12.25 10.38
N SER A 82 0.33 -13.06 11.41
CA SER A 82 0.81 -12.83 12.79
C SER A 82 2.34 -12.73 12.91
N MET A 83 3.07 -13.35 11.97
CA MET A 83 4.53 -13.36 11.88
C MET A 83 5.11 -12.15 11.12
N ASN A 84 4.27 -11.16 10.76
CA ASN A 84 4.63 -10.01 9.93
C ASN A 84 5.16 -10.40 8.53
N VAL A 85 4.80 -11.59 8.03
CA VAL A 85 5.00 -11.95 6.63
C VAL A 85 3.96 -11.19 5.83
N SER A 86 4.41 -10.37 4.88
CA SER A 86 3.54 -9.48 4.12
C SER A 86 3.45 -9.87 2.66
N LEU A 87 2.25 -9.71 2.09
CA LEU A 87 1.97 -9.94 0.68
C LEU A 87 1.33 -8.69 0.07
N LYS A 88 1.83 -8.26 -1.10
CA LYS A 88 1.29 -7.11 -1.84
C LYS A 88 0.16 -7.60 -2.75
N LEU A 89 -1.03 -7.03 -2.61
CA LEU A 89 -2.20 -7.41 -3.40
C LEU A 89 -2.36 -6.54 -4.64
N ALA A 90 -2.12 -5.25 -4.47
CA ALA A 90 -2.31 -4.26 -5.52
C ALA A 90 -1.47 -3.03 -5.21
N GLU A 91 -1.12 -2.30 -6.24
CA GLU A 91 -0.46 -1.00 -6.13
C GLU A 91 -0.94 -0.04 -7.20
N THR A 92 -0.67 1.23 -7.02
CA THR A 92 -0.81 2.23 -8.08
C THR A 92 0.55 2.57 -8.66
N GLU A 93 0.56 3.16 -9.86
CA GLU A 93 1.73 3.90 -10.31
C GLU A 93 2.00 5.10 -9.39
N ASP A 94 3.20 5.66 -9.49
CA ASP A 94 3.56 6.89 -8.82
C ASP A 94 2.77 8.05 -9.45
N ILE A 95 2.01 8.77 -8.62
CA ILE A 95 1.19 9.89 -9.07
C ILE A 95 1.79 11.19 -8.55
N PHE A 96 2.10 12.09 -9.48
CA PHE A 96 2.51 13.46 -9.15
C PHE A 96 1.30 14.40 -9.16
N LEU A 97 0.92 14.93 -8.00
CA LEU A 97 -0.33 15.68 -7.89
C LEU A 97 -0.25 17.06 -8.54
N ALA A 98 0.91 17.72 -8.47
CA ALA A 98 1.10 19.08 -8.98
C ALA A 98 1.02 19.16 -10.51
N GLU A 99 1.45 18.12 -11.23
CA GLU A 99 1.41 18.07 -12.70
C GLU A 99 0.09 17.49 -13.22
N ASN A 100 -0.50 16.53 -12.51
CA ASN A 100 -1.66 15.81 -13.02
C ASN A 100 -3.01 16.41 -12.57
N GLY A 101 -3.03 17.35 -11.62
CA GLY A 101 -4.27 17.89 -11.04
C GLY A 101 -5.13 16.82 -10.35
N VAL A 102 -4.52 15.67 -10.04
CA VAL A 102 -5.22 14.48 -9.55
C VAL A 102 -5.54 14.66 -8.07
N SER A 103 -6.79 14.42 -7.69
CA SER A 103 -7.25 14.41 -6.29
C SER A 103 -7.72 13.02 -5.84
N ASP A 104 -7.52 12.00 -6.68
CA ASP A 104 -7.99 10.64 -6.46
C ASP A 104 -6.98 9.57 -6.94
N ILE A 105 -6.72 8.59 -6.10
CA ILE A 105 -5.99 7.36 -6.41
C ILE A 105 -7.02 6.22 -6.47
N ASN A 106 -7.40 5.82 -7.68
CA ASN A 106 -8.37 4.73 -7.92
C ASN A 106 -7.88 3.69 -8.94
N SER A 107 -6.69 3.87 -9.48
CA SER A 107 -6.08 3.05 -10.54
C SER A 107 -5.21 1.91 -10.00
N PHE A 108 -5.72 1.18 -9.01
CA PHE A 108 -5.03 0.01 -8.48
C PHE A 108 -4.88 -1.06 -9.56
N ARG A 109 -3.63 -1.46 -9.79
CA ARG A 109 -3.28 -2.64 -10.57
C ARG A 109 -3.01 -3.76 -9.59
N ASN A 110 -3.56 -4.94 -9.85
CA ASN A 110 -3.23 -6.11 -9.06
C ASN A 110 -1.72 -6.33 -9.18
N ALA A 111 -1.05 -6.53 -8.04
CA ALA A 111 0.28 -7.12 -8.09
C ALA A 111 0.06 -8.49 -8.74
N GLU A 112 0.79 -8.79 -9.81
CA GLU A 112 0.62 -10.07 -10.50
C GLU A 112 0.75 -11.19 -9.46
N ILE A 113 -0.38 -11.83 -9.22
CA ILE A 113 -0.54 -13.02 -8.36
C ILE A 113 0.38 -14.15 -8.87
N HIS A 114 0.81 -14.05 -10.14
CA HIS A 114 1.75 -14.96 -10.81
C HIS A 114 3.22 -14.56 -10.67
N THR A 115 3.53 -13.37 -10.14
CA THR A 115 4.89 -13.06 -9.68
C THR A 115 5.12 -13.91 -8.44
N ARG A 116 5.87 -15.00 -8.62
CA ARG A 116 6.28 -16.02 -7.64
C ARG A 116 6.13 -15.49 -6.22
N TRP A 117 5.09 -15.92 -5.53
CA TRP A 117 4.73 -15.44 -4.19
C TRP A 117 5.91 -15.52 -3.21
N GLU A 118 6.82 -16.47 -3.46
CA GLU A 118 8.10 -16.64 -2.80
C GLU A 118 8.97 -15.37 -2.85
N GLU A 119 8.94 -14.63 -3.94
CA GLU A 119 9.69 -13.37 -4.14
C GLU A 119 9.01 -12.17 -3.46
N GLN A 120 7.73 -12.29 -3.10
CA GLN A 120 6.99 -11.24 -2.39
C GLN A 120 7.07 -11.38 -0.88
N PHE A 121 7.48 -12.54 -0.37
CA PHE A 121 7.66 -12.77 1.06
C PHE A 121 8.83 -11.94 1.60
N SER A 122 8.52 -10.72 2.02
CA SER A 122 9.32 -10.04 3.02
C SER A 122 8.67 -10.30 4.38
N ALA A 123 9.39 -11.04 5.22
CA ALA A 123 9.20 -10.90 6.66
C ALA A 123 9.63 -9.47 6.99
N TYR A 124 8.75 -8.65 7.58
CA TYR A 124 9.13 -7.37 8.19
C TYR A 124 9.96 -7.60 9.47
N THR A 125 10.79 -8.65 9.49
CA THR A 125 11.83 -8.84 10.47
C THR A 125 13.00 -7.96 10.04
N CYS A 126 13.45 -7.09 10.93
CA CYS A 126 14.71 -6.35 10.84
C CYS A 126 15.95 -7.28 10.82
N TYR A 127 15.94 -8.37 10.07
CA TYR A 127 17.18 -9.03 9.67
C TYR A 127 17.74 -8.22 8.51
N ARG A 128 18.67 -7.31 8.86
CA ARG A 128 19.80 -7.06 7.95
C ARG A 128 20.27 -8.43 7.48
N THR A 129 20.30 -8.64 6.19
CA THR A 129 21.17 -9.65 5.58
C THR A 129 22.63 -9.22 5.82
N GLU A 130 23.07 -9.29 7.07
CA GLU A 130 24.48 -9.43 7.37
C GLU A 130 24.83 -10.88 7.03
N GLY A 131 25.62 -11.06 5.97
CA GLY A 131 26.21 -12.36 5.64
C GLY A 131 26.08 -12.81 4.19
N LYS A 132 26.46 -11.98 3.21
CA LYS A 132 27.29 -12.55 2.13
C LYS A 132 28.67 -12.80 2.75
N GLY A 133 28.91 -14.04 3.13
CA GLY A 133 30.14 -14.44 3.80
C GLY A 133 30.24 -15.94 3.95
N LYS A 134 30.34 -16.64 2.82
CA LYS A 134 31.37 -17.66 2.53
C LYS A 134 31.27 -18.06 1.05
#